data_AF-A0A1F7QTI7-F1
#
_entry.id   AF-A0A1F7QTI7-F1
#
_cell.length_a   1.000
_cell.length_b   1.000
_cell.length_c   1.000
_cell.angle_alpha   90.00
_cell.angle_beta   90.00
_cell.angle_gamma   90.00
#
_symmetry.space_group_name_H-M   'P 1'
#
loop_
_entity.id
_entity.type
_entity.pdbx_description
1 polymer ?
#
loop_
_entity_poly.entity_id
_entity_poly.type
_entity_poly.pdbx_seq_one_letter_code
_entity_poly.pdbx_strand_id
1 'polypeptide(L)'
;MDDDSFYIIDFDRTLADSDKLFDVFLGVVDHYLVLPREQVEAAYADVKARGDSFDTASYVRDHLADRGDTQQWEQLEKQFIHESRALNMLLPGAVELLAYLQSSQKRFGILTYGNPLWQHLKLTASGFNHVHRIVMEQKEKGELVNSWRREDELFHLPQEFGGGTVKRIIMLDDKAVSFDGFPGYPSIGYQVVEKDKILPSQRGDIPSNVTVVDDLNDIVVLLE
;
A
#
# COMPACT_ATOMS: atom_id res chain seq x y z
N MET A 1 0.39 -11.75 27.85
CA MET A 1 0.46 -10.29 27.98
C MET A 1 -0.08 -9.75 26.68
N ASP A 2 -1.08 -8.88 26.72
CA ASP A 2 -1.56 -8.23 25.49
C ASP A 2 -0.40 -7.50 24.82
N ASP A 3 -0.15 -7.85 23.57
CA ASP A 3 0.83 -7.19 22.73
C ASP A 3 0.31 -5.80 22.38
N ASP A 4 0.81 -4.79 23.10
CA ASP A 4 0.41 -3.39 22.99
C ASP A 4 1.06 -2.71 21.76
N SER A 5 0.79 -3.30 20.60
CA SER A 5 1.35 -2.95 19.30
C SER A 5 0.28 -2.57 18.30
N PHE A 6 0.62 -1.66 17.39
CA PHE A 6 -0.15 -1.41 16.20
C PHE A 6 0.67 -1.74 14.95
N TYR A 7 0.08 -2.50 14.03
CA TYR A 7 0.72 -2.93 12.79
C TYR A 7 0.31 -1.99 11.66
N ILE A 8 1.30 -1.41 11.01
CA ILE A 8 1.14 -0.60 9.81
C ILE A 8 1.65 -1.42 8.64
N ILE A 9 0.81 -1.60 7.63
CA ILE A 9 1.16 -2.40 6.47
C ILE A 9 0.99 -1.53 5.23
N ASP A 10 2.04 -1.40 4.44
CA ASP A 10 1.89 -0.85 3.10
C ASP A 10 1.06 -1.77 2.22
N PHE A 11 0.44 -1.18 1.21
CA PHE A 11 -0.40 -1.89 0.28
C PHE A 11 0.35 -2.33 -0.98
N ASP A 12 1.04 -1.41 -1.66
CA ASP A 12 1.60 -1.68 -2.99
C ASP A 12 2.91 -2.45 -2.89
N ARG A 13 3.02 -3.58 -3.60
CA ARG A 13 4.21 -4.45 -3.54
C ARG A 13 4.53 -4.99 -2.13
N THR A 14 3.64 -4.79 -1.17
CA THR A 14 3.72 -5.34 0.18
C THR A 14 2.57 -6.31 0.41
N LEU A 15 1.32 -5.82 0.54
CA LEU A 15 0.14 -6.70 0.63
C LEU A 15 -0.35 -7.17 -0.74
N ALA A 16 -0.36 -6.27 -1.73
CA ALA A 16 -0.99 -6.50 -3.02
C ALA A 16 0.02 -6.46 -4.17
N ASP A 17 -0.26 -7.29 -5.17
CA ASP A 17 0.41 -7.27 -6.46
C ASP A 17 -0.10 -6.07 -7.28
N SER A 18 0.52 -4.92 -7.03
CA SER A 18 0.17 -3.66 -7.68
C SER A 18 0.44 -3.66 -9.19
N ASP A 19 1.37 -4.49 -9.68
CA ASP A 19 1.62 -4.64 -11.12
C ASP A 19 0.44 -5.38 -11.76
N LYS A 20 0.00 -6.49 -11.17
CA LYS A 20 -1.18 -7.23 -11.64
C LYS A 20 -2.46 -6.41 -11.59
N LEU A 21 -2.67 -5.62 -10.55
CA LEU A 21 -3.79 -4.67 -10.48
C LEU A 21 -3.77 -3.66 -11.62
N PHE A 22 -2.58 -3.14 -11.94
CA PHE A 22 -2.42 -2.21 -13.03
C PHE A 22 -2.69 -2.86 -14.40
N ASP A 23 -2.21 -4.08 -14.63
CA ASP A 23 -2.45 -4.83 -15.86
C ASP A 23 -3.95 -5.08 -16.10
N VAL A 24 -4.70 -5.44 -15.05
CA VAL A 24 -6.16 -5.60 -15.14
C VAL A 24 -6.84 -4.26 -15.43
N PHE A 25 -6.42 -3.19 -14.77
CA PHE A 25 -6.97 -1.85 -15.04
C PHE A 25 -6.78 -1.46 -16.50
N LEU A 26 -5.60 -1.66 -17.07
CA LEU A 26 -5.34 -1.41 -18.50
C LEU A 26 -6.20 -2.29 -19.41
N GLY A 27 -6.34 -3.58 -19.08
CA GLY A 27 -7.21 -4.49 -19.83
C GLY A 27 -8.66 -4.03 -19.88
N VAL A 28 -9.17 -3.50 -18.76
CA VAL A 28 -10.51 -2.91 -18.71
C VAL A 28 -10.57 -1.60 -19.50
N VAL A 29 -9.59 -0.70 -19.33
CA VAL A 29 -9.52 0.58 -20.07
C VAL A 29 -9.57 0.34 -21.59
N ASP A 30 -8.82 -0.64 -22.10
CA ASP A 30 -8.77 -1.02 -23.52
C ASP A 30 -10.16 -1.44 -24.06
N HIS A 31 -11.07 -1.92 -23.20
CA HIS A 31 -12.44 -2.29 -23.60
C HIS A 31 -13.35 -1.07 -23.79
N TYR A 32 -13.18 -0.02 -22.98
CA TYR A 32 -14.04 1.16 -22.98
C TYR A 32 -13.49 2.29 -23.86
N LEU A 33 -12.17 2.36 -24.00
CA LEU A 33 -11.49 3.44 -24.68
C LEU A 33 -10.63 2.89 -25.81
N VAL A 34 -10.82 3.43 -27.01
CA VAL A 34 -9.80 3.40 -28.06
C VAL A 34 -8.74 4.46 -27.70
N LEU A 35 -8.06 4.27 -26.56
CA LEU A 35 -6.86 5.01 -26.24
C LEU A 35 -5.66 4.32 -26.93
N PRO A 36 -4.67 5.07 -27.44
CA PRO A 36 -3.42 4.46 -27.84
C PRO A 36 -2.75 3.94 -26.57
N ARG A 37 -2.86 2.63 -26.33
CA ARG A 37 -2.26 1.89 -25.21
C ARG A 37 -0.80 2.31 -24.94
N GLU A 38 -0.05 2.57 -26.01
CA GLU A 38 1.33 3.08 -25.95
C GLU A 38 1.49 4.39 -25.16
N GLN A 39 0.52 5.31 -25.19
CA GLN A 39 0.62 6.58 -24.44
C GLN A 39 0.42 6.37 -22.94
N VAL A 40 -0.48 5.46 -22.56
CA VAL A 40 -0.75 5.12 -21.15
C VAL A 40 0.41 4.30 -20.59
N GLU A 41 0.94 3.34 -21.35
CA GLU A 41 2.09 2.53 -20.98
C GLU A 41 3.38 3.36 -20.88
N ALA A 42 3.63 4.29 -21.82
CA ALA A 42 4.80 5.16 -21.78
C ALA A 42 4.80 6.08 -20.54
N ALA A 43 3.63 6.63 -20.21
CA ALA A 43 3.47 7.46 -19.03
C ALA A 43 3.59 6.66 -17.72
N TYR A 44 3.14 5.39 -17.71
CA TYR A 44 3.36 4.47 -16.57
C TYR A 44 4.84 4.10 -16.40
N ALA A 45 5.54 3.77 -17.49
CA ALA A 45 6.94 3.37 -17.44
C ALA A 45 7.86 4.48 -16.92
N ASP A 46 7.65 5.73 -17.35
CA ASP A 46 8.41 6.89 -16.89
C ASP A 46 8.17 7.16 -15.38
N VAL A 47 6.93 6.99 -14.91
CA VAL A 47 6.60 7.16 -13.49
C VAL A 47 7.12 6.01 -12.62
N LYS A 48 7.06 4.76 -13.10
CA LYS A 48 7.64 3.59 -12.43
C LYS A 48 9.16 3.74 -12.27
N ALA A 49 9.84 4.30 -13.28
CA ALA A 49 11.27 4.60 -13.22
C ALA A 49 11.63 5.67 -12.19
N ARG A 50 10.74 6.65 -11.96
CA ARG A 50 10.90 7.72 -10.95
C ARG A 50 10.44 7.32 -9.56
N GLY A 51 9.73 6.20 -9.43
CA GLY A 51 9.17 5.72 -8.16
C GLY A 51 8.02 6.58 -7.64
N ASP A 52 7.33 7.31 -8.52
CA ASP A 52 6.11 8.06 -8.20
C ASP A 52 4.86 7.19 -8.43
N SER A 53 3.71 7.60 -7.89
CA SER A 53 2.43 6.95 -8.18
C SER A 53 1.91 7.46 -9.52
N PHE A 54 1.79 6.59 -10.52
CA PHE A 54 1.22 6.99 -11.81
C PHE A 54 -0.27 7.27 -11.64
N ASP A 55 -0.72 8.43 -12.09
CA ASP A 55 -2.10 8.88 -11.97
C ASP A 55 -2.97 8.44 -13.15
N THR A 56 -2.87 7.15 -13.51
CA THR A 56 -3.63 6.58 -14.65
C THR A 56 -5.12 6.71 -14.44
N ALA A 57 -5.56 6.50 -13.21
CA ALA A 57 -6.97 6.57 -12.86
C ALA A 57 -7.53 7.97 -13.10
N SER A 58 -6.85 9.03 -12.64
CA SER A 58 -7.33 10.40 -12.91
C SER A 58 -7.19 10.73 -14.38
N TYR A 59 -6.11 10.32 -15.06
CA TYR A 59 -5.97 10.55 -16.50
C TYR A 59 -7.14 9.95 -17.31
N VAL A 60 -7.49 8.68 -17.06
CA VAL A 60 -8.62 8.01 -17.73
C VAL A 60 -9.94 8.67 -17.37
N ARG A 61 -10.17 8.97 -16.08
CA ARG A 61 -11.38 9.64 -15.60
C ARG A 61 -11.56 11.00 -16.26
N ASP A 62 -10.52 11.82 -16.28
CA ASP A 62 -10.55 13.19 -16.80
C ASP A 62 -10.75 13.17 -18.31
N HIS A 63 -10.09 12.26 -19.02
CA HIS A 63 -10.30 12.08 -20.47
C HIS A 63 -11.73 11.66 -20.84
N LEU A 64 -12.37 10.82 -20.01
CA LEU A 64 -13.79 10.49 -20.17
C LEU A 64 -14.70 11.68 -19.83
N ALA A 65 -14.39 12.40 -18.77
CA ALA A 65 -15.15 13.57 -18.34
C ALA A 65 -15.13 14.69 -19.40
N ASP A 66 -13.98 14.94 -20.03
CA ASP A 66 -13.81 15.93 -21.11
C ASP A 66 -14.65 15.63 -22.35
N ARG A 67 -15.05 14.36 -22.53
CA ARG A 67 -15.95 13.90 -23.60
C ARG A 67 -17.42 13.87 -23.19
N GLY A 68 -17.73 14.17 -21.93
CA GLY A 68 -19.07 14.05 -21.34
C GLY A 68 -19.46 12.61 -20.98
N ASP A 69 -18.51 11.67 -20.99
CA ASP A 69 -18.71 10.24 -20.80
C ASP A 69 -18.53 9.79 -19.33
N THR A 70 -18.99 10.59 -18.36
CA THR A 70 -18.80 10.29 -16.92
C THR A 70 -19.44 8.96 -16.48
N GLN A 71 -20.50 8.51 -17.17
CA GLN A 71 -21.11 7.20 -16.92
C GLN A 71 -20.19 6.03 -17.31
N GLN A 72 -19.33 6.21 -18.33
CA GLN A 72 -18.38 5.18 -18.71
C GLN A 72 -17.31 4.98 -17.64
N TRP A 73 -16.92 6.04 -16.92
CA TRP A 73 -16.01 5.93 -15.78
C TRP A 73 -16.60 5.02 -14.69
N GLU A 74 -17.87 5.20 -14.33
CA GLU A 74 -18.52 4.33 -13.33
C GLU A 74 -18.62 2.87 -13.78
N GLN A 75 -18.82 2.62 -15.08
CA GLN A 75 -18.83 1.27 -15.65
C GLN A 75 -17.44 0.64 -15.62
N LEU A 76 -16.42 1.40 -15.99
CA LEU A 76 -15.02 1.00 -15.95
C LEU A 76 -14.60 0.64 -14.52
N GLU A 77 -14.91 1.50 -13.54
CA GLU A 77 -14.63 1.24 -12.12
C GLU A 77 -15.29 -0.06 -11.65
N LYS A 78 -16.58 -0.26 -11.96
CA LYS A 78 -17.30 -1.49 -11.61
C LYS A 78 -16.68 -2.72 -12.27
N GLN A 79 -16.32 -2.63 -13.54
CA GLN A 79 -15.71 -3.73 -14.28
C GLN A 79 -14.32 -4.07 -13.71
N PHE A 80 -13.48 -3.06 -13.44
CA PHE A 80 -12.17 -3.22 -12.82
C PHE A 80 -12.27 -3.91 -11.45
N ILE A 81 -13.18 -3.45 -10.58
CA ILE A 81 -13.40 -4.08 -9.27
C ILE A 81 -13.90 -5.52 -9.44
N HIS A 82 -14.81 -5.77 -10.38
CA HIS A 82 -15.35 -7.11 -10.63
C HIS A 82 -14.28 -8.09 -11.11
N GLU A 83 -13.53 -7.72 -12.14
CA GLU A 83 -12.46 -8.55 -12.70
C GLU A 83 -11.34 -8.78 -11.69
N SER A 84 -10.97 -7.75 -10.92
CA SER A 84 -9.92 -7.87 -9.93
C SER A 84 -10.29 -8.83 -8.79
N ARG A 85 -11.54 -8.79 -8.32
CA ARG A 85 -12.04 -9.70 -7.27
C ARG A 85 -12.12 -11.15 -7.70
N ALA A 86 -12.19 -11.43 -9.00
CA ALA A 86 -12.14 -12.78 -9.54
C ALA A 86 -10.73 -13.38 -9.51
N LEU A 87 -9.70 -12.56 -9.25
CA LEU A 87 -8.30 -12.94 -9.24
C LEU A 87 -7.72 -12.79 -7.82
N ASN A 88 -6.67 -13.56 -7.52
CA ASN A 88 -5.88 -13.30 -6.32
C ASN A 88 -4.94 -12.10 -6.58
N MET A 89 -5.20 -10.98 -5.88
CA MET A 89 -4.40 -9.75 -5.96
C MET A 89 -3.37 -9.62 -4.84
N LEU A 90 -3.27 -10.62 -3.96
CA LEU A 90 -2.35 -10.60 -2.84
C LEU A 90 -0.99 -11.17 -3.22
N LEU A 91 0.07 -10.60 -2.65
CA LEU A 91 1.40 -11.17 -2.73
C LEU A 91 1.56 -12.40 -1.83
N PRO A 92 2.56 -13.26 -2.07
CA PRO A 92 2.88 -14.38 -1.19
C PRO A 92 3.06 -13.94 0.27
N GLY A 93 2.52 -14.72 1.21
CA GLY A 93 2.59 -14.44 2.66
C GLY A 93 1.59 -13.41 3.17
N ALA A 94 0.90 -12.66 2.30
CA ALA A 94 -0.09 -11.68 2.73
C ALA A 94 -1.31 -12.34 3.39
N VAL A 95 -1.75 -13.49 2.87
CA VAL A 95 -2.88 -14.24 3.44
C VAL A 95 -2.52 -14.75 4.84
N GLU A 96 -1.32 -15.31 4.98
CA GLU A 96 -0.76 -15.85 6.23
C GLU A 96 -0.58 -14.74 7.27
N LEU A 97 -0.03 -13.59 6.88
CA LEU A 97 0.11 -12.43 7.76
C LEU A 97 -1.25 -11.94 8.26
N LEU A 98 -2.23 -11.75 7.36
CA LEU A 98 -3.57 -11.29 7.73
C LEU A 98 -4.28 -12.30 8.64
N ALA A 99 -4.12 -13.60 8.37
CA ALA A 99 -4.63 -14.66 9.22
C ALA A 99 -4.01 -14.62 10.62
N TYR A 100 -2.70 -14.44 10.73
CA TYR A 100 -1.99 -14.27 12.00
C TYR A 100 -2.49 -13.05 12.78
N LEU A 101 -2.58 -11.89 12.14
CA LEU A 101 -3.06 -10.66 12.77
C LEU A 101 -4.48 -10.85 13.30
N GLN A 102 -5.35 -11.52 12.54
CA GLN A 102 -6.71 -11.82 12.95
C GLN A 102 -6.78 -12.83 14.10
N SER A 103 -6.11 -13.98 13.99
CA SER A 103 -6.16 -15.05 15.01
C SER A 103 -5.54 -14.61 16.33
N SER A 104 -4.53 -13.73 16.27
CA SER A 104 -3.83 -13.18 17.42
C SER A 104 -4.41 -11.85 17.90
N GLN A 105 -5.56 -11.44 17.35
CA GLN A 105 -6.29 -10.20 17.68
C GLN A 105 -5.41 -8.95 17.66
N LYS A 106 -4.45 -8.88 16.72
CA LYS A 106 -3.57 -7.73 16.54
C LYS A 106 -4.31 -6.61 15.83
N ARG A 107 -4.12 -5.39 16.31
CA ARG A 107 -4.65 -4.19 15.65
C ARG A 107 -3.76 -3.80 14.49
N PHE A 108 -4.34 -3.56 13.32
CA PHE A 108 -3.59 -3.13 12.15
C PHE A 108 -4.35 -2.10 11.31
N GLY A 109 -3.62 -1.41 10.45
CA GLY A 109 -4.16 -0.52 9.43
C GLY A 109 -3.21 -0.42 8.24
N ILE A 110 -3.75 0.09 7.13
CA ILE A 110 -3.00 0.29 5.90
C ILE A 110 -2.50 1.74 5.83
N LEU A 111 -1.19 1.91 5.66
CA LEU A 111 -0.60 3.22 5.37
C LEU A 111 0.09 3.14 4.03
N THR A 112 -0.50 3.76 3.01
CA THR A 112 0.01 3.68 1.64
C THR A 112 0.27 5.06 1.06
N TYR A 113 1.16 5.14 0.06
CA TYR A 113 1.51 6.37 -0.62
C TYR A 113 1.00 6.35 -2.06
N GLY A 114 0.44 7.47 -2.51
CA GLY A 114 0.14 7.67 -3.93
C GLY A 114 -1.13 8.46 -4.16
N ASN A 115 -1.58 8.50 -5.42
CA ASN A 115 -2.78 9.22 -5.79
C ASN A 115 -4.01 8.65 -5.04
N PRO A 116 -4.80 9.48 -4.33
CA PRO A 116 -5.95 9.01 -3.54
C PRO A 116 -7.00 8.23 -4.33
N LEU A 117 -7.32 8.66 -5.55
CA LEU A 117 -8.29 7.96 -6.41
C LEU A 117 -7.76 6.57 -6.75
N TRP A 118 -6.51 6.48 -7.20
CA TRP A 118 -5.93 5.21 -7.59
C TRP A 118 -5.79 4.24 -6.41
N GLN A 119 -5.33 4.73 -5.27
CA GLN A 119 -5.25 3.92 -4.06
C GLN A 119 -6.62 3.41 -3.61
N HIS A 120 -7.65 4.27 -3.68
CA HIS A 120 -9.01 3.86 -3.34
C HIS A 120 -9.52 2.73 -4.25
N LEU A 121 -9.31 2.84 -5.56
CA LEU A 121 -9.69 1.82 -6.53
C LEU A 121 -9.00 0.50 -6.24
N LYS A 122 -7.67 0.51 -6.08
CA LYS A 122 -6.89 -0.69 -5.80
C LYS A 122 -7.32 -1.39 -4.51
N LEU A 123 -7.49 -0.63 -3.42
CA LEU A 123 -7.94 -1.18 -2.15
C LEU A 123 -9.34 -1.80 -2.27
N THR A 124 -10.24 -1.18 -3.00
CA THR A 124 -11.60 -1.70 -3.20
C THR A 124 -11.62 -2.94 -4.08
N ALA A 125 -10.80 -2.95 -5.14
CA ALA A 125 -10.61 -4.06 -6.07
C ALA A 125 -9.99 -5.28 -5.37
N SER A 126 -9.07 -5.08 -4.43
CA SER A 126 -8.44 -6.14 -3.64
C SER A 126 -9.21 -6.50 -2.35
N GLY A 127 -10.38 -5.89 -2.10
CA GLY A 127 -11.25 -6.24 -0.96
C GLY A 127 -10.90 -5.59 0.38
N PHE A 128 -10.05 -4.57 0.43
CA PHE A 128 -9.61 -3.84 1.64
C PHE A 128 -10.41 -2.57 1.93
N ASN A 129 -11.56 -2.37 1.28
CA ASN A 129 -12.39 -1.17 1.48
C ASN A 129 -12.88 -0.99 2.93
N HIS A 130 -12.94 -2.07 3.70
CA HIS A 130 -13.37 -2.12 5.09
C HIS A 130 -12.23 -1.96 6.11
N VAL A 131 -10.97 -1.98 5.65
CA VAL A 131 -9.80 -1.86 6.53
C VAL A 131 -9.49 -0.38 6.78
N HIS A 132 -9.16 -0.07 8.03
CA HIS A 132 -8.68 1.25 8.44
C HIS A 132 -7.43 1.65 7.65
N ARG A 133 -7.42 2.86 7.09
CA ARG A 133 -6.38 3.27 6.16
C ARG A 133 -6.10 4.77 6.17
N ILE A 134 -4.87 5.12 5.80
CA ILE A 134 -4.45 6.47 5.43
C ILE A 134 -3.74 6.36 4.08
N VAL A 135 -4.11 7.24 3.15
CA VAL A 135 -3.40 7.43 1.87
C VAL A 135 -2.61 8.72 1.97
N MET A 136 -1.28 8.62 1.90
CA MET A 136 -0.35 9.74 1.99
C MET A 136 0.04 10.28 0.61
N GLU A 137 0.28 11.58 0.56
CA GLU A 137 0.88 12.26 -0.59
C GLU A 137 2.42 12.41 -0.45
N GLN A 138 3.00 11.98 0.67
CA GLN A 138 4.44 11.96 0.97
C GLN A 138 4.91 10.52 1.17
N LYS A 139 6.15 10.21 0.77
CA LYS A 139 6.69 8.83 0.75
C LYS A 139 7.24 8.41 2.11
N GLU A 140 7.62 9.39 2.93
CA GLU A 140 8.28 9.31 4.22
C GLU A 140 7.27 8.98 5.33
N LYS A 141 6.73 7.75 5.30
CA LYS A 141 5.73 7.28 6.27
C LYS A 141 6.25 7.30 7.71
N GLY A 142 7.53 7.01 7.89
CA GLY A 142 8.19 6.99 9.21
C GLY A 142 8.06 8.31 9.95
N GLU A 143 8.21 9.46 9.28
CA GLU A 143 8.02 10.79 9.88
C GLU A 143 6.59 10.98 10.40
N LEU A 144 5.59 10.59 9.60
CA LEU A 144 4.19 10.64 10.03
C LEU A 144 3.96 9.77 11.25
N VAL A 145 4.44 8.52 11.23
CA VAL A 145 4.32 7.59 12.36
C VAL A 145 4.99 8.14 13.61
N ASN A 146 6.18 8.71 13.46
CA ASN A 146 6.93 9.30 14.57
C ASN A 146 6.19 10.50 15.19
N SER A 147 5.45 11.27 14.38
CA SER A 147 4.65 12.40 14.85
C SER A 147 3.51 12.01 15.81
N TRP A 148 3.14 10.73 15.86
CA TRP A 148 2.11 10.22 16.77
C TRP A 148 2.63 9.99 18.19
N ARG A 149 3.96 9.94 18.38
CA ARG A 149 4.58 9.80 19.70
C ARG A 149 4.38 11.09 20.50
N ARG A 150 3.91 10.96 21.73
CA ARG A 150 3.72 12.10 22.65
C ARG A 150 4.74 12.07 23.79
N GLU A 151 4.69 13.09 24.65
CA GLU A 151 5.58 13.24 25.82
C GLU A 151 5.46 12.08 26.83
N ASP A 152 4.37 11.32 26.78
CA ASP A 152 4.15 10.12 27.59
C ASP A 152 4.84 8.86 27.03
N GLU A 153 5.61 9.01 25.95
CA GLU A 153 6.31 7.94 25.22
C GLU A 153 5.37 6.91 24.56
N LEU A 154 4.07 7.19 24.50
CA LEU A 154 3.09 6.38 23.79
C LEU A 154 2.81 6.96 22.41
N PHE A 155 2.38 6.09 21.50
CA PHE A 155 1.86 6.48 20.19
C PHE A 155 0.35 6.68 20.30
N HIS A 156 -0.11 7.88 19.97
CA HIS A 156 -1.53 8.23 19.92
C HIS A 156 -2.02 8.07 18.49
N LEU A 157 -2.72 6.98 18.24
CA LEU A 157 -3.14 6.61 16.90
C LEU A 157 -4.16 7.61 16.34
N PRO A 158 -4.10 7.92 15.04
CA PRO A 158 -5.10 8.74 14.37
C PRO A 158 -6.47 8.05 14.35
N GLN A 159 -7.55 8.83 14.20
CA GLN A 159 -8.92 8.31 14.20
C GLN A 159 -9.20 7.40 13.00
N GLU A 160 -8.49 7.62 11.91
CA GLU A 160 -8.48 6.80 10.70
C GLU A 160 -8.05 5.36 10.98
N PHE A 161 -7.25 5.15 12.04
CA PHE A 161 -6.86 3.84 12.60
C PHE A 161 -7.67 3.43 13.84
N GLY A 162 -8.80 4.08 14.09
CA GLY A 162 -9.69 3.81 15.22
C GLY A 162 -9.26 4.45 16.54
N GLY A 163 -8.20 5.28 16.53
CA GLY A 163 -7.73 6.00 17.72
C GLY A 163 -7.09 5.13 18.81
N GLY A 164 -6.95 5.70 20.00
CA GLY A 164 -6.35 5.04 21.17
C GLY A 164 -4.83 5.15 21.22
N THR A 165 -4.22 4.46 22.18
CA THR A 165 -2.77 4.49 22.41
C THR A 165 -2.16 3.10 22.27
N VAL A 166 -0.89 3.06 21.86
CA VAL A 166 -0.05 1.85 21.85
C VAL A 166 1.38 2.18 22.27
N LYS A 167 2.14 1.17 22.71
CA LYS A 167 3.55 1.33 23.12
C LYS A 167 4.54 1.23 21.98
N ARG A 168 4.21 0.46 20.94
CA ARG A 168 5.12 0.26 19.80
C ARG A 168 4.36 0.16 18.48
N ILE A 169 5.06 0.54 17.42
CA ILE A 169 4.61 0.41 16.04
C ILE A 169 5.43 -0.68 15.37
N ILE A 170 4.75 -1.53 14.61
CA ILE A 170 5.37 -2.51 13.71
C ILE A 170 5.00 -2.07 12.29
N MET A 171 5.98 -1.64 11.49
CA MET A 171 5.73 -1.13 10.14
C MET A 171 6.33 -2.05 9.07
N LEU A 172 5.53 -2.37 8.05
CA LEU A 172 5.92 -3.22 6.93
C LEU A 172 5.79 -2.42 5.63
N ASP A 173 6.84 -2.36 4.84
CA ASP A 173 6.88 -1.60 3.59
C ASP A 173 7.94 -2.17 2.64
N ASP A 174 7.79 -2.00 1.32
CA ASP A 174 8.77 -2.47 0.34
C ASP A 174 9.93 -1.47 0.13
N LYS A 175 9.73 -0.19 0.51
CA LYS A 175 10.69 0.89 0.23
C LYS A 175 11.43 1.39 1.47
N ALA A 176 12.74 1.53 1.33
CA ALA A 176 13.60 2.10 2.37
C ALA A 176 13.15 3.51 2.81
N VAL A 177 12.81 4.40 1.86
CA VAL A 177 12.36 5.78 2.13
C VAL A 177 11.12 5.84 3.03
N SER A 178 10.28 4.81 3.04
CA SER A 178 9.11 4.79 3.92
C SER A 178 9.48 4.66 5.39
N PHE A 179 10.71 4.24 5.71
CA PHE A 179 11.27 4.21 7.06
C PHE A 179 12.04 5.49 7.42
N ASP A 180 12.10 6.50 6.54
CA ASP A 180 12.73 7.78 6.88
C ASP A 180 11.99 8.43 8.05
N GLY A 181 12.75 8.82 9.07
CA GLY A 181 12.21 9.36 10.33
C GLY A 181 11.44 8.37 11.20
N PHE A 182 11.46 7.06 10.89
CA PHE A 182 10.76 6.03 11.67
C PHE A 182 11.22 6.02 13.13
N PRO A 183 10.30 5.91 14.11
CA PRO A 183 10.67 5.84 15.52
C PRO A 183 11.63 4.68 15.80
N GLY A 184 12.63 4.95 16.64
CA GLY A 184 13.50 3.91 17.19
C GLY A 184 12.77 2.96 18.15
N TYR A 185 13.54 2.15 18.87
CA TYR A 185 13.01 1.20 19.85
C TYR A 185 12.02 1.85 20.85
N PRO A 186 10.92 1.14 21.20
CA PRO A 186 10.64 -0.28 20.95
C PRO A 186 9.95 -0.59 19.60
N SER A 187 9.74 0.40 18.72
CA SER A 187 9.17 0.18 17.40
C SER A 187 10.15 -0.58 16.50
N ILE A 188 9.62 -1.40 15.59
CA ILE A 188 10.40 -2.22 14.66
C ILE A 188 9.80 -2.12 13.25
N GLY A 189 10.66 -2.21 12.25
CA GLY A 189 10.26 -2.20 10.85
C GLY A 189 10.69 -3.45 10.10
N TYR A 190 9.98 -3.76 9.03
CA TYR A 190 10.33 -4.81 8.09
C TYR A 190 10.27 -4.27 6.67
N GLN A 191 11.44 -4.19 6.03
CA GLN A 191 11.48 -3.92 4.60
C GLN A 191 11.25 -5.23 3.84
N VAL A 192 10.14 -5.34 3.14
CA VAL A 192 9.69 -6.56 2.47
C VAL A 192 10.10 -6.50 1.00
N VAL A 193 11.22 -7.13 0.66
CA VAL A 193 11.75 -7.10 -0.70
C VAL A 193 12.67 -8.28 -0.99
N GLU A 194 12.39 -8.98 -2.08
CA GLU A 194 13.31 -9.99 -2.62
C GLU A 194 14.65 -9.34 -3.00
N LYS A 195 15.72 -9.62 -2.24
CA LYS A 195 17.03 -8.96 -2.42
C LYS A 195 17.58 -9.05 -3.84
N ASP A 196 17.33 -10.16 -4.53
CA ASP A 196 17.81 -10.37 -5.90
C ASP A 196 16.99 -9.63 -6.97
N LYS A 197 15.81 -9.11 -6.61
CA LYS A 197 14.89 -8.40 -7.51
C LYS A 197 14.59 -6.96 -7.08
N ILE A 198 15.32 -6.44 -6.09
CA ILE A 198 15.10 -5.10 -5.55
C ILE A 198 15.21 -4.00 -6.62
N LEU A 199 14.13 -3.24 -6.77
CA LEU A 199 14.04 -2.11 -7.69
C LEU A 199 14.87 -0.92 -7.18
N PRO A 200 15.38 -0.04 -8.05
CA PRO A 200 16.08 1.16 -7.62
C PRO A 200 15.28 2.03 -6.64
N SER A 201 13.96 2.13 -6.82
CA SER A 201 13.06 2.90 -5.97
C SER A 201 12.79 2.29 -4.59
N GLN A 202 13.19 1.04 -4.36
CA GLN A 202 13.07 0.35 -3.07
C GLN A 202 14.37 0.46 -2.25
N ARG A 203 15.48 0.85 -2.88
CA ARG A 203 16.79 0.98 -2.22
C ARG A 203 16.88 2.26 -1.41
N GLY A 204 17.70 2.23 -0.37
CA GLY A 204 18.01 3.37 0.47
C GLY A 204 18.64 2.91 1.77
N ASP A 205 18.95 3.87 2.63
CA ASP A 205 19.35 3.56 4.00
C ASP A 205 18.10 3.23 4.81
N ILE A 206 18.21 2.25 5.70
CA ILE A 206 17.15 1.90 6.65
C ILE A 206 17.66 2.06 8.09
N PRO A 207 16.81 2.47 9.05
CA PRO A 207 17.17 2.53 10.45
C PRO A 207 17.59 1.16 11.02
N SER A 208 18.39 1.15 12.09
CA SER A 208 18.92 -0.08 12.70
C SER A 208 17.89 -1.01 13.35
N ASN A 209 16.67 -0.51 13.57
CA ASN A 209 15.51 -1.27 14.03
C ASN A 209 14.61 -1.75 12.87
N VAL A 210 15.08 -1.67 11.63
CA VAL A 210 14.39 -2.18 10.44
C VAL A 210 15.16 -3.38 9.89
N THR A 211 14.46 -4.49 9.65
CA THR A 211 15.03 -5.73 9.11
C THR A 211 14.55 -5.94 7.67
N VAL A 212 15.47 -6.30 6.77
CA VAL A 212 15.10 -6.70 5.39
C VAL A 212 14.72 -8.17 5.36
N VAL A 213 13.52 -8.47 4.87
CA VAL A 213 12.95 -9.82 4.70
C VAL A 213 12.55 -10.02 3.24
N ASP A 214 12.57 -11.26 2.75
CA ASP A 214 12.32 -11.52 1.33
C ASP A 214 10.80 -11.58 1.05
N ASP A 215 10.00 -12.07 2.00
CA ASP A 215 8.55 -12.11 1.89
C ASP A 215 7.81 -11.99 3.25
N LEU A 216 6.48 -11.86 3.20
CA LEU A 216 5.66 -11.65 4.40
C LEU A 216 5.58 -12.87 5.34
N ASN A 217 5.86 -14.10 4.86
CA ASN A 217 5.91 -15.28 5.72
C ASN A 217 7.08 -15.22 6.71
N ASP A 218 8.22 -14.67 6.29
CA ASP A 218 9.38 -14.48 7.18
C ASP A 218 8.99 -13.66 8.41
N ILE A 219 8.11 -12.66 8.22
CA ILE A 219 7.64 -11.80 9.29
C ILE A 219 6.74 -12.56 10.25
N VAL A 220 5.84 -13.42 9.75
CA VAL A 220 4.99 -14.26 10.60
C VAL A 220 5.87 -15.13 11.51
N VAL A 221 6.91 -15.77 10.95
CA VAL A 221 7.86 -16.59 11.73
C VAL A 221 8.62 -15.77 12.78
N LEU A 222 8.94 -14.50 12.49
CA LEU A 222 9.63 -13.61 13.42
C LEU A 222 8.72 -13.04 14.52
N LEU A 223 7.39 -13.06 14.31
CA LEU A 223 6.38 -12.53 15.23
C LEU A 223 5.73 -13.62 16.11
N GLU A 224 5.92 -14.90 15.78
CA GLU A 224 5.57 -16.07 16.61
C GLU A 224 6.56 -16.28 17.77
#